data_AF-A0A2D4KG01-F1
#
_entry.id   AF-A0A2D4KG01-F1
#
_cell.length_a   1.000
_cell.length_b   1.000
_cell.length_c   1.000
_cell.angle_alpha   90.00
_cell.angle_beta   90.00
_cell.angle_gamma   90.00
#
_symmetry.space_group_name_H-M   'P 1'
#
loop_
_entity.id
_entity.type
_entity.pdbx_description
1 polymer ?
#
loop_
_entity_poly.entity_id
_entity_poly.type
_entity_poly.pdbx_seq_one_letter_code
_entity_poly.pdbx_strand_id
1 'polypeptide(L)'
;TQKYLNFGELENSIMYFLCGVEVIAGFFLVRFLSARLSDRIILLLGLVICNVACVWCLLFLAHPQGTFAVLLTELVIGVFLQVLGLPFVAVSQVSLFSKITAERTQGFSQGLRRSVGGIATILGPLWAGGLT
;
A
#
# COMPACT_ATOMS: atom_id res chain seq x y z
N THR A 1 21.11 -1.86 -1.71
CA THR A 1 20.67 -1.05 -2.87
C THR A 1 21.74 -0.16 -3.47
N GLN A 2 22.67 0.40 -2.69
CA GLN A 2 23.76 1.24 -3.21
C GLN A 2 24.97 0.46 -3.80
N LYS A 3 25.13 -0.82 -3.43
CA LYS A 3 26.34 -1.61 -3.75
C LYS A 3 26.28 -2.40 -5.07
N TYR A 4 25.10 -2.52 -5.69
CA TYR A 4 24.91 -3.39 -6.86
C TYR A 4 24.43 -2.68 -8.13
N LEU A 5 24.11 -1.40 -8.05
CA LEU A 5 23.02 -0.91 -8.90
C LEU A 5 23.35 0.33 -9.75
N ASN A 6 24.42 1.09 -9.48
CA ASN A 6 24.72 2.28 -10.28
C ASN A 6 23.48 3.19 -10.50
N PHE A 7 22.58 3.22 -9.52
CA PHE A 7 21.38 4.02 -9.54
C PHE A 7 21.81 5.49 -9.54
N GLY A 8 21.43 6.24 -10.56
CA GLY A 8 21.42 7.69 -10.44
C GLY A 8 20.40 8.06 -9.36
N GLU A 9 20.75 8.95 -8.42
CA GLU A 9 19.81 9.49 -7.42
C GLU A 9 18.49 9.98 -8.05
N LEU A 10 18.56 10.37 -9.33
CA LEU A 10 17.44 10.82 -10.14
C LEU A 10 16.36 9.74 -10.37
N GLU A 11 16.72 8.50 -10.70
CA GLU A 11 15.73 7.45 -11.01
C GLU A 11 14.96 7.01 -9.76
N ASN A 12 15.66 6.87 -8.62
CA ASN A 12 15.02 6.62 -7.34
C ASN A 12 14.07 7.77 -6.96
N SER A 13 14.50 9.02 -7.16
CA SER A 13 13.68 10.19 -6.85
C SER A 13 12.44 10.26 -7.74
N ILE A 14 12.56 9.94 -9.03
CA ILE A 14 11.43 9.86 -9.97
C ILE A 14 10.46 8.74 -9.56
N MET A 15 10.96 7.58 -9.13
CA MET A 15 10.12 6.48 -8.65
C MET A 15 9.30 6.90 -7.43
N TYR A 16 9.93 7.54 -6.42
CA TYR A 16 9.20 8.05 -5.25
C TYR A 16 8.20 9.14 -5.62
N PHE A 17 8.54 10.02 -6.56
CA PHE A 17 7.64 11.05 -7.05
C PHE A 17 6.39 10.44 -7.71
N LEU A 18 6.58 9.48 -8.62
CA LEU A 18 5.48 8.79 -9.31
C LEU A 18 4.61 8.01 -8.32
N CYS A 19 5.21 7.33 -7.34
CA CYS A 19 4.48 6.67 -6.26
C CYS A 19 3.62 7.67 -5.47
N GLY A 20 4.12 8.88 -5.21
CA GLY A 20 3.34 9.95 -4.57
C GLY A 20 2.14 10.40 -5.41
N VAL A 21 2.34 10.62 -6.72
CA VAL A 21 1.26 10.98 -7.65
C VAL A 21 0.20 9.87 -7.74
N GLU A 22 0.64 8.61 -7.78
CA GLU A 22 -0.24 7.44 -7.82
C GLU A 22 -1.11 7.35 -6.57
N VAL A 23 -0.55 7.56 -5.37
CA VAL A 23 -1.33 7.59 -4.13
C VAL A 23 -2.43 8.65 -4.20
N ILE A 24 -2.08 9.86 -4.64
CA ILE A 24 -3.04 10.97 -4.77
C ILE A 24 -4.15 10.59 -5.77
N ALA A 25 -3.79 10.06 -6.93
CA ALA A 25 -4.74 9.61 -7.93
C ALA A 25 -5.66 8.49 -7.40
N GLY A 26 -5.11 7.55 -6.64
CA GLY A 26 -5.84 6.48 -5.96
C GLY A 26 -6.88 7.02 -4.99
N PHE A 27 -6.57 8.07 -4.21
CA PHE A 27 -7.55 8.73 -3.35
C PHE A 27 -8.70 9.37 -4.13
N PHE A 28 -8.42 10.03 -5.25
CA PHE A 28 -9.48 10.57 -6.12
C PHE A 28 -10.38 9.46 -6.68
N LEU A 29 -9.77 8.36 -7.13
CA LEU A 29 -10.49 7.21 -7.67
C LEU A 29 -11.39 6.54 -6.62
N VAL A 30 -10.88 6.37 -5.39
CA VAL A 30 -11.65 5.85 -4.26
C VAL A 30 -12.79 6.78 -3.88
N ARG A 31 -12.57 8.10 -3.89
CA ARG A 31 -13.64 9.08 -3.65
C ARG A 31 -14.75 8.96 -4.69
N PHE A 32 -14.40 8.81 -5.96
CA PHE A 32 -15.38 8.59 -7.04
C PHE A 32 -16.14 7.27 -6.86
N LEU A 33 -15.43 6.18 -6.54
CA LEU A 33 -16.02 4.86 -6.34
C LEU A 33 -16.90 4.81 -5.08
N SER A 34 -16.52 5.48 -4.00
CA SER A 34 -17.30 5.58 -2.76
C SER A 34 -18.64 6.31 -2.96
N ALA A 35 -18.71 7.20 -3.95
CA ALA A 35 -19.98 7.82 -4.33
C ALA A 35 -20.93 6.87 -5.09
N ARG A 36 -20.42 5.76 -5.64
CA ARG A 36 -21.18 4.84 -6.52
C ARG A 36 -21.35 3.43 -5.94
N LEU A 37 -20.45 2.99 -5.08
CA LEU A 37 -20.39 1.63 -4.55
C LEU A 37 -20.42 1.65 -3.02
N SER A 38 -20.92 0.56 -2.43
CA SER A 38 -20.87 0.37 -0.98
C SER A 38 -19.44 0.16 -0.50
N ASP A 39 -19.09 0.73 0.65
CA ASP A 39 -17.75 0.66 1.25
C ASP A 39 -17.23 -0.79 1.42
N ARG A 40 -18.12 -1.77 1.60
CA ARG A 40 -17.76 -3.20 1.69
C ARG A 40 -17.16 -3.75 0.39
N ILE A 41 -17.71 -3.35 -0.76
CA ILE A 41 -17.23 -3.79 -2.08
C ILE A 41 -15.88 -3.15 -2.38
N ILE A 42 -15.73 -1.87 -2.02
CA ILE A 42 -14.47 -1.13 -2.19
C ILE A 42 -13.37 -1.74 -1.32
N LEU A 43 -13.69 -2.15 -0.09
CA LEU A 43 -12.77 -2.87 0.79
C LEU A 43 -12.35 -4.22 0.19
N LEU A 44 -13.30 -5.00 -0.33
CA LEU A 44 -13.01 -6.29 -0.97
C LEU A 44 -12.12 -6.12 -2.21
N LEU A 45 -12.41 -5.14 -3.07
CA LEU A 45 -11.60 -4.84 -4.25
C LEU A 45 -10.18 -4.45 -3.86
N GLY A 46 -10.01 -3.57 -2.88
CA GLY A 46 -8.69 -3.19 -2.36
C GLY A 46 -7.93 -4.39 -1.79
N LEU A 47 -8.61 -5.28 -1.05
CA LEU A 47 -8.01 -6.49 -0.50
C LEU A 47 -7.56 -7.45 -1.59
N VAL A 48 -8.35 -7.66 -2.64
CA VAL A 48 -7.99 -8.51 -3.78
C VAL A 48 -6.76 -7.94 -4.49
N ILE A 49 -6.74 -6.63 -4.77
CA ILE A 49 -5.60 -5.96 -5.40
C ILE A 49 -4.33 -6.13 -4.55
N CYS A 50 -4.41 -5.90 -3.24
CA CYS A 50 -3.28 -6.11 -2.32
C CYS A 50 -2.81 -7.57 -2.29
N ASN A 51 -3.72 -8.55 -2.32
CA ASN A 51 -3.33 -9.97 -2.34
C ASN A 51 -2.67 -10.35 -3.66
N VAL A 52 -3.19 -9.88 -4.80
CA VAL A 52 -2.58 -10.10 -6.12
C VAL A 52 -1.19 -9.47 -6.16
N ALA A 53 -1.02 -8.25 -5.64
CA ALA A 53 0.28 -7.60 -5.52
C ALA A 53 1.24 -8.38 -4.61
N CYS A 54 0.78 -8.87 -3.45
CA CYS A 54 1.60 -9.73 -2.58
C CYS A 54 2.01 -11.03 -3.27
N VAL A 55 1.10 -11.71 -3.97
CA VAL A 55 1.41 -12.94 -4.72
C VAL A 55 2.42 -12.64 -5.83
N TRP A 56 2.27 -11.51 -6.53
CA TRP A 56 3.23 -11.05 -7.54
C TRP A 56 4.63 -10.84 -6.94
N CYS A 57 4.71 -10.12 -5.81
CA CYS A 57 5.97 -9.93 -5.08
C CYS A 57 6.59 -11.24 -4.57
N LEU A 58 5.78 -12.20 -4.13
CA LEU A 58 6.26 -13.52 -3.68
C LEU A 58 6.75 -14.40 -4.83
N LEU A 59 6.05 -14.40 -5.96
CA LEU A 59 6.47 -15.11 -7.18
C LEU A 59 7.79 -14.55 -7.70
N PHE A 60 7.92 -13.23 -7.71
CA PHE A 60 9.15 -12.53 -8.04
C PHE A 60 10.31 -12.93 -7.11
N LEU A 61 10.07 -12.97 -5.79
CA LEU A 61 11.07 -13.36 -4.80
C LEU A 61 11.47 -14.85 -4.91
N ALA A 62 10.53 -15.72 -5.29
CA ALA A 62 10.76 -17.17 -5.38
C ALA A 62 11.50 -17.61 -6.65
N HIS A 63 11.33 -16.90 -7.78
CA HIS A 63 11.98 -17.22 -9.05
C HIS A 63 12.54 -15.97 -9.76
N PRO A 64 13.62 -15.36 -9.24
CA PRO A 64 14.30 -14.26 -9.92
C PRO A 64 15.06 -14.81 -11.15
N GLN A 65 14.40 -14.89 -12.30
CA GLN A 65 15.03 -15.26 -13.58
C GLN A 65 14.96 -14.08 -14.56
N GLY A 66 16.06 -13.36 -14.74
CA GLY A 66 16.13 -12.25 -15.68
C GLY A 66 17.36 -11.37 -15.51
N THR A 67 17.56 -10.44 -16.46
CA THR A 67 18.55 -9.37 -16.36
C THR A 67 18.12 -8.37 -15.29
N PHE A 68 19.10 -7.73 -14.65
CA PHE A 68 18.91 -6.73 -13.59
C PHE A 68 17.79 -5.68 -13.88
N ALA A 69 17.66 -5.20 -15.12
CA ALA A 69 16.62 -4.25 -15.53
C ALA A 69 15.19 -4.83 -15.55
N VAL A 70 15.06 -6.13 -15.85
CA VAL A 70 13.76 -6.84 -15.83
C VAL A 70 13.31 -7.00 -14.39
N LEU A 71 14.22 -7.40 -13.49
CA LEU A 71 13.93 -7.51 -12.07
C LEU A 71 13.52 -6.18 -11.45
N LEU A 72 14.19 -5.10 -11.84
CA LEU A 72 13.86 -3.75 -11.37
C LEU A 72 12.45 -3.34 -11.83
N THR A 73 12.12 -3.60 -13.10
CA THR A 73 10.82 -3.23 -13.67
C THR A 73 9.69 -4.02 -13.02
N GLU A 74 9.88 -5.32 -12.76
CA GLU A 74 8.89 -6.16 -12.06
C GLU A 74 8.68 -5.74 -10.61
N LEU A 75 9.76 -5.34 -9.90
CA LEU A 75 9.67 -4.79 -8.55
C LEU A 75 8.90 -3.46 -8.55
N VAL A 76 9.20 -2.57 -9.49
CA VAL A 76 8.49 -1.29 -9.63
C VAL A 76 7.00 -1.54 -9.87
N ILE A 77 6.65 -2.43 -10.80
CA ILE A 77 5.25 -2.79 -11.06
C ILE A 77 4.59 -3.34 -9.80
N GLY A 78 5.24 -4.24 -9.07
CA GLY A 78 4.72 -4.81 -7.82
C GLY A 78 4.47 -3.75 -6.74
N VAL A 79 5.39 -2.79 -6.57
CA VAL A 79 5.25 -1.67 -5.63
C VAL A 79 4.08 -0.77 -6.02
N PHE A 80 3.96 -0.39 -7.29
CA PHE A 80 2.86 0.44 -7.78
C PHE A 80 1.51 -0.25 -7.57
N LEU A 81 1.41 -1.55 -7.89
CA LEU A 81 0.20 -2.33 -7.71
C LEU A 81 -0.21 -2.44 -6.23
N GLN A 82 0.77 -2.56 -5.33
CA GLN A 82 0.54 -2.55 -3.88
C GLN A 82 0.07 -1.17 -3.40
N VAL A 83 0.71 -0.11 -3.89
CA VAL A 83 0.40 1.30 -3.56
C VAL A 83 -1.00 1.66 -4.01
N LEU A 84 -1.45 1.18 -5.17
CA LEU A 84 -2.82 1.36 -5.65
C LEU A 84 -3.86 0.73 -4.73
N GLY A 85 -3.58 -0.41 -4.11
CA GLY A 85 -4.53 -1.08 -3.21
C GLY A 85 -4.74 -0.34 -1.88
N LEU A 86 -3.74 0.39 -1.40
CA LEU A 86 -3.73 1.03 -0.08
C LEU A 86 -4.85 2.08 0.12
N PRO A 87 -5.10 3.03 -0.81
CA PRO A 87 -6.20 3.99 -0.69
C PRO A 87 -7.57 3.32 -0.51
N PHE A 88 -7.83 2.22 -1.21
CA PHE A 88 -9.10 1.51 -1.15
C PHE A 88 -9.32 0.90 0.23
N VAL A 89 -8.29 0.26 0.79
CA VAL A 89 -8.38 -0.33 2.12
C VAL A 89 -8.45 0.75 3.20
N ALA A 90 -7.59 1.77 3.14
CA ALA A 90 -7.47 2.80 4.16
C ALA A 90 -8.78 3.60 4.34
N VAL A 91 -9.40 4.03 3.24
CA VAL A 91 -10.64 4.82 3.27
C VAL A 91 -11.83 3.96 3.67
N SER A 92 -11.99 2.78 3.07
CA SER A 92 -13.13 1.90 3.35
C SER A 92 -13.16 1.44 4.80
N GLN A 93 -12.00 1.17 5.39
CA GLN A 93 -11.90 0.82 6.82
C GLN A 93 -12.35 1.96 7.73
N VAL A 94 -12.03 3.24 7.43
CA VAL A 94 -12.52 4.39 8.24
C VAL A 94 -14.03 4.50 8.15
N SER A 95 -14.57 4.45 6.94
CA SER A 95 -16.01 4.58 6.69
C SER A 95 -16.83 3.45 7.32
N LEU A 96 -16.35 2.19 7.26
CA LEU A 96 -17.03 1.08 7.93
C LEU A 96 -16.99 1.22 9.45
N PHE A 97 -15.83 1.60 9.98
CA PHE A 97 -15.62 1.69 11.42
C PHE A 97 -16.48 2.80 12.04
N SER A 98 -16.65 3.94 11.36
CA SER A 98 -17.59 4.98 11.81
C SER A 98 -19.06 4.54 11.75
N LYS A 99 -19.43 3.62 10.84
CA LYS A 99 -20.81 3.10 10.76
C LYS A 99 -21.15 2.08 11.85
N ILE A 100 -20.16 1.39 12.39
CA ILE A 100 -20.34 0.32 13.39
C ILE A 100 -20.16 0.84 14.82
N THR A 101 -19.41 1.93 15.01
CA THR A 101 -19.12 2.48 16.34
C THR A 101 -20.16 3.53 16.75
N ALA A 102 -20.71 3.43 17.96
CA ALA A 102 -21.60 4.45 18.50
C ALA A 102 -20.86 5.80 18.67
N GLU A 103 -21.48 6.91 18.26
CA GLU A 103 -20.89 8.27 18.26
C GLU A 103 -20.16 8.62 19.57
N ARG A 104 -20.72 8.22 20.71
CA ARG A 104 -20.17 8.48 22.05
C ARG A 104 -18.78 7.87 22.29
N THR A 105 -18.42 6.80 21.58
CA THR A 105 -17.15 6.07 21.72
C THR A 105 -16.28 6.09 20.46
N GLN A 106 -16.75 6.76 19.42
CA GLN A 106 -16.11 6.81 18.11
C GLN A 106 -14.73 7.48 18.17
N GLY A 107 -14.59 8.55 18.97
CA GLY A 107 -13.31 9.25 19.16
C GLY A 107 -12.24 8.35 19.80
N PHE A 108 -12.59 7.61 20.85
CA PHE A 108 -11.69 6.67 21.51
C PHE A 108 -11.29 5.53 20.57
N SER A 109 -12.25 4.96 19.86
CA SER A 109 -12.02 3.82 18.96
C SER A 109 -11.16 4.20 17.74
N GLN A 110 -11.33 5.41 17.19
CA GLN A 110 -10.45 5.95 16.15
C GLN A 110 -9.05 6.29 16.67
N GLY A 111 -8.96 6.76 17.92
CA GLY A 111 -7.68 6.98 18.61
C GLY A 111 -6.89 5.68 18.73
N LEU A 112 -7.51 4.62 19.26
CA LEU A 112 -6.91 3.30 19.40
C LEU A 112 -6.43 2.75 18.04
N ARG A 113 -7.26 2.86 17.00
CA ARG A 113 -6.89 2.46 15.63
C ARG A 113 -5.64 3.19 15.15
N ARG A 114 -5.56 4.52 15.36
CA ARG A 114 -4.39 5.31 14.98
C ARG A 114 -3.15 4.90 15.76
N SER A 115 -3.27 4.59 17.05
CA SER A 115 -2.17 4.09 17.87
C SER A 115 -1.64 2.75 17.37
N VAL A 116 -2.53 1.80 17.05
CA VAL A 116 -2.12 0.50 16.46
C VAL A 116 -1.43 0.70 15.11
N GLY A 117 -1.96 1.58 14.26
CA GLY A 117 -1.31 1.95 13.00
C GLY A 117 0.09 2.53 13.20
N GLY A 118 0.26 3.41 14.19
CA GLY A 118 1.57 3.97 14.55
C GLY A 118 2.56 2.90 15.03
N ILE A 119 2.13 1.97 15.88
CA ILE A 119 2.97 0.84 16.32
C ILE A 119 3.39 -0.02 15.13
N ALA A 120 2.46 -0.33 14.22
CA ALA A 120 2.76 -1.10 13.02
C ALA A 120 3.80 -0.40 12.11
N THR A 121 3.74 0.93 11.99
CA THR A 121 4.75 1.69 11.22
C THR A 121 6.14 1.71 11.86
N ILE A 122 6.26 1.43 13.17
CA ILE A 122 7.55 1.27 13.85
C ILE A 122 8.06 -0.16 13.71
N LEU A 123 7.20 -1.15 14.00
CA LEU A 123 7.56 -2.56 13.97
C LEU A 123 7.85 -3.08 12.55
N GLY A 124 7.15 -2.57 11.54
CA GLY A 124 7.32 -3.00 10.14
C GLY A 124 8.75 -2.83 9.64
N PRO A 125 9.32 -1.60 9.68
CA PRO A 125 10.72 -1.37 9.32
C PRO A 125 11.72 -2.11 10.21
N LEU A 126 11.45 -2.24 11.52
CA LEU A 126 12.29 -2.99 12.46
C LEU A 126 12.42 -4.47 12.08
N TRP A 127 11.30 -5.10 11.72
CA TRP A 127 11.29 -6.49 11.27
C TRP A 127 11.93 -6.66 9.90
N ALA A 128 11.61 -5.77 8.94
CA ALA A 128 12.20 -5.79 7.61
C ALA A 128 13.72 -5.56 7.63
N GLY A 129 14.20 -4.67 8.51
CA GLY A 129 15.63 -4.40 8.70
C GLY A 129 16.38 -5.49 9.47
N GLY A 130 15.68 -6.36 10.20
CA GLY A 130 16.27 -7.55 10.84
C GLY A 130 16.39 -8.77 9.91
N LEU A 131 15.80 -8.71 8.71
CA LEU A 131 15.85 -9.77 7.69
C LEU A 131 16.99 -9.59 6.67
N THR A 132 17.81 -8.55 6.83
CA THR A 132 19.07 -8.32 6.08
C THR A 132 20.28 -8.67 6.91
#